data_AF-A0A0R3FW45-F1
#
_entry.id   AF-A0A0R3FW45-F1
#
_cell.length_a   1.000
_cell.length_b   1.000
_cell.length_c   1.000
_cell.angle_alpha   90.00
_cell.angle_beta   90.00
_cell.angle_gamma   90.00
#
_symmetry.space_group_name_H-M   'P 1'
#
loop_
_entity.id
_entity.type
_entity.pdbx_description
1 polymer ?
#
loop_
_entity_poly.entity_id
_entity_poly.type
_entity_poly.pdbx_seq_one_letter_code
_entity_poly.pdbx_strand_id
1 'polypeptide(L)'
;MNYPPARPAQPYWADVVIRVVGGIVGAIALGVFALGAYMVLSTRLSSNPFADPHGYGLIIGMVLALPCGLLASGTLPLALPRRQWLRAFTIGFVVYLASAALLIYSAATMPNRPPPCATNPPAPHCKHAP
;
A
#
# COMPACT_ATOMS: atom_id res chain seq x y z
N MET A 1 -9.64 50.24 8.32
CA MET A 1 -9.52 48.93 7.66
C MET A 1 -8.23 48.27 8.14
N ASN A 2 -8.33 47.22 8.94
CA ASN A 2 -7.18 46.48 9.43
C ASN A 2 -6.89 45.39 8.39
N TYR A 3 -5.85 45.58 7.57
CA TYR A 3 -5.44 44.52 6.64
C TYR A 3 -4.85 43.38 7.48
N PRO A 4 -5.29 42.12 7.30
CA PRO A 4 -4.60 41.00 7.91
C PRO A 4 -3.14 41.05 7.46
N PRO A 5 -2.17 40.83 8.36
CA PRO A 5 -0.76 40.87 7.99
C PRO A 5 -0.54 39.93 6.80
N ALA A 6 0.04 40.47 5.72
CA ALA A 6 0.45 39.66 4.58
C ALA A 6 1.34 38.54 5.14
N ARG A 7 0.89 37.29 5.00
CA ARG A 7 1.67 36.11 5.41
C ARG A 7 3.08 36.30 4.87
N PRO A 8 4.16 36.19 5.68
CA PRO A 8 5.51 36.40 5.18
C PRO A 8 5.68 35.55 3.92
N ALA A 9 6.04 36.22 2.82
CA ALA A 9 6.15 35.57 1.52
C ALA A 9 7.13 34.42 1.68
N GLN A 10 6.61 33.19 1.67
CA GLN A 10 7.47 32.03 1.82
C GLN A 10 8.45 32.06 0.64
N PRO A 11 9.75 31.91 0.90
CA PRO A 11 10.71 32.04 -0.18
C PRO A 11 10.52 30.88 -1.16
N TYR A 12 10.54 31.19 -2.46
CA TYR A 12 10.20 30.24 -3.53
C TYR A 12 10.97 28.90 -3.44
N TRP A 13 12.20 28.93 -2.93
CA TRP A 13 13.03 27.73 -2.76
C TRP A 13 12.44 26.76 -1.72
N ALA A 14 11.73 27.24 -0.70
CA ALA A 14 11.10 26.40 0.31
C ALA A 14 9.97 25.56 -0.30
N ASP A 15 9.14 26.17 -1.15
CA ASP A 15 8.10 25.45 -1.90
C ASP A 15 8.71 24.41 -2.85
N VAL A 16 9.84 24.72 -3.50
CA VAL A 16 10.56 23.77 -4.36
C VAL A 16 11.07 22.58 -3.55
N VAL A 17 11.75 22.83 -2.43
CA VAL A 17 12.28 21.77 -1.55
C VAL A 17 11.16 20.86 -1.05
N ILE A 18 10.03 21.43 -0.59
CA ILE A 18 8.87 20.64 -0.13
C ILE A 18 8.33 19.75 -1.25
N ARG A 19 8.19 20.27 -2.48
CA ARG A 19 7.67 19.50 -3.61
C ARG A 19 8.60 18.35 -4.00
N VAL A 20 9.91 18.62 -4.04
CA VAL A 20 10.90 17.59 -4.41
C VAL A 20 10.97 16.51 -3.35
N VAL A 21 11.14 16.89 -2.08
CA VAL A 21 11.25 15.93 -0.97
C VAL A 21 9.95 15.16 -0.81
N GLY A 22 8.80 15.84 -0.77
CA GLY A 22 7.49 15.21 -0.67
C GLY A 22 7.18 14.30 -1.86
N GLY A 23 7.57 14.70 -3.07
CA GLY A 23 7.43 13.90 -4.27
C GLY A 23 8.28 12.62 -4.26
N ILE A 24 9.55 12.71 -3.87
CA ILE A 24 10.45 11.55 -3.79
C ILE A 24 9.96 10.58 -2.71
N VAL A 25 9.70 11.09 -1.50
CA VAL A 25 9.22 10.28 -0.38
C VAL A 25 7.89 9.61 -0.73
N GLY A 26 6.96 10.35 -1.32
CA GLY A 26 5.67 9.83 -1.76
C GLY A 26 5.79 8.79 -2.86
N ALA A 27 6.63 9.01 -3.87
CA ALA A 27 6.83 8.07 -4.97
C ALA A 27 7.45 6.75 -4.50
N ILE A 28 8.46 6.80 -3.63
CA ILE A 28 9.07 5.60 -3.05
C ILE A 28 8.03 4.83 -2.21
N ALA A 29 7.30 5.53 -1.36
CA ALA A 29 6.26 4.94 -0.53
C ALA A 29 5.15 4.30 -1.36
N LEU A 30 4.73 4.95 -2.45
CA LEU A 30 3.75 4.41 -3.38
C LEU A 30 4.28 3.14 -4.08
N GLY A 31 5.56 3.11 -4.42
CA GLY A 31 6.21 1.91 -4.98
C GLY A 31 6.20 0.73 -4.01
N VAL A 32 6.56 0.97 -2.74
CA VAL A 32 6.52 -0.08 -1.69
C VAL A 32 5.08 -0.52 -1.41
N PHE A 33 4.13 0.42 -1.40
CA PHE A 33 2.70 0.12 -1.29
C PHE A 33 2.22 -0.79 -2.43
N ALA A 34 2.56 -0.46 -3.67
CA ALA A 34 2.18 -1.25 -4.84
C ALA A 34 2.78 -2.66 -4.79
N LEU A 35 4.03 -2.79 -4.36
CA LEU A 35 4.67 -4.09 -4.15
C LEU A 35 3.95 -4.91 -3.07
N GLY A 36 3.66 -4.29 -1.92
CA GLY A 36 2.93 -4.95 -0.83
C GLY A 36 1.52 -5.39 -1.24
N ALA A 37 0.79 -4.51 -1.94
CA ALA A 37 -0.52 -4.82 -2.50
C ALA A 37 -0.45 -5.98 -3.51
N TYR A 38 0.56 -5.99 -4.38
CA TYR A 38 0.81 -7.08 -5.32
C TYR A 38 1.06 -8.41 -4.60
N MET A 39 1.85 -8.43 -3.52
CA MET A 39 2.07 -9.64 -2.72
C MET A 39 0.76 -10.20 -2.15
N VAL A 40 -0.07 -9.35 -1.54
CA VAL A 40 -1.37 -9.76 -0.99
C VAL A 40 -2.30 -10.30 -2.08
N LEU A 41 -2.45 -9.57 -3.19
CA LEU A 41 -3.34 -9.96 -4.27
C LEU A 41 -2.85 -11.21 -5.01
N SER A 42 -1.54 -11.33 -5.26
CA SER A 42 -0.98 -12.52 -5.92
C SER A 42 -1.15 -13.77 -5.06
N THR A 43 -0.91 -13.69 -3.75
CA THR A 43 -1.20 -14.77 -2.80
C THR A 43 -2.69 -15.16 -2.82
N ARG A 44 -3.60 -14.16 -2.83
CA ARG A 44 -5.04 -14.41 -2.83
C ARG A 44 -5.55 -15.02 -4.14
N LEU A 45 -5.09 -14.51 -5.28
CA LEU A 45 -5.57 -14.90 -6.60
C LEU A 45 -4.86 -16.15 -7.13
N SER A 46 -3.72 -16.55 -6.55
CA SER A 46 -3.02 -17.76 -6.94
C SER A 46 -3.87 -19.01 -6.66
N SER A 47 -4.01 -19.87 -7.68
CA SER A 47 -4.61 -21.21 -7.57
C SER A 47 -3.58 -22.28 -7.17
N ASN A 48 -2.28 -21.95 -7.16
CA ASN A 48 -1.21 -22.88 -6.85
C ASN A 48 -0.98 -22.94 -5.32
N PRO A 49 -1.18 -24.11 -4.67
CA PRO A 49 -0.94 -24.29 -3.24
C PRO A 49 0.50 -24.02 -2.81
N PHE A 50 1.46 -24.10 -3.74
CA PHE A 50 2.89 -23.91 -3.47
C PHE A 50 3.36 -22.45 -3.64
N ALA A 51 2.51 -21.55 -4.15
CA ALA A 51 2.89 -20.15 -4.36
C ALA A 51 3.14 -19.41 -3.03
N ASP A 52 2.36 -19.74 -2.01
CA ASP A 52 2.54 -19.21 -0.65
C ASP A 52 2.02 -20.24 0.37
N PRO A 53 2.83 -21.27 0.71
CA PRO A 53 2.41 -22.36 1.59
C PRO A 53 2.12 -21.88 3.02
N HIS A 54 2.73 -20.77 3.43
CA HIS A 54 2.72 -20.27 4.81
C HIS A 54 1.91 -18.98 4.98
N GLY A 55 1.47 -18.34 3.90
CA GLY A 55 0.80 -17.03 3.94
C GLY A 55 1.75 -15.87 4.17
N TYR A 56 3.06 -16.03 3.95
CA TYR A 56 4.05 -14.98 4.19
C TYR A 56 3.85 -13.79 3.26
N GLY A 57 3.45 -14.02 2.01
CA GLY A 57 3.16 -12.96 1.06
C GLY A 57 2.04 -12.05 1.54
N LEU A 58 1.05 -12.62 2.23
CA LEU A 58 -0.07 -11.88 2.79
C LEU A 58 0.35 -11.06 4.02
N ILE A 59 1.11 -11.65 4.95
CA ILE A 59 1.57 -10.95 6.15
C ILE A 59 2.55 -9.83 5.80
N ILE A 60 3.60 -10.14 5.04
CA ILE A 60 4.63 -9.17 4.63
C ILE A 60 3.99 -8.09 3.76
N GLY A 61 3.14 -8.48 2.81
CA GLY A 61 2.44 -7.55 1.94
C GLY A 61 1.57 -6.55 2.72
N MET A 62 0.83 -7.00 3.74
CA MET A 62 0.02 -6.12 4.59
C MET A 62 0.88 -5.19 5.46
N VAL A 63 1.95 -5.70 6.07
CA VAL A 63 2.88 -4.91 6.90
C VAL A 63 3.56 -3.81 6.08
N LEU A 64 3.87 -4.07 4.81
CA LEU A 64 4.42 -3.06 3.91
C LEU A 64 3.35 -2.10 3.37
N ALA A 65 2.22 -2.63 2.91
CA ALA A 65 1.21 -1.84 2.21
C ALA A 65 0.54 -0.79 3.11
N LEU A 66 0.10 -1.14 4.32
CA LEU A 66 -0.65 -0.20 5.16
C LEU A 66 0.15 1.08 5.51
N PRO A 67 1.35 1.00 6.12
CA PRO A 67 2.10 2.20 6.47
C PRO A 67 2.60 2.96 5.23
N CYS A 68 3.06 2.25 4.19
CA CYS A 68 3.58 2.92 2.99
C CYS A 68 2.46 3.57 2.15
N GLY A 69 1.27 2.97 2.09
CA GLY A 69 0.11 3.57 1.44
C GLY A 69 -0.36 4.84 2.15
N LEU A 70 -0.38 4.81 3.50
CA LEU A 70 -0.70 5.99 4.29
C LEU A 70 0.34 7.10 4.05
N LEU A 71 1.63 6.75 4.09
CA LEU A 71 2.72 7.68 3.86
C LEU A 71 2.69 8.27 2.44
N ALA A 72 2.40 7.45 1.43
CA ALA A 72 2.21 7.89 0.04
C ALA A 72 1.05 8.89 -0.07
N SER A 73 -0.12 8.56 0.49
CA SER A 73 -1.30 9.45 0.47
C SER A 73 -1.07 10.78 1.19
N GLY A 74 -0.20 10.78 2.21
CA GLY A 74 0.18 11.97 2.97
C GLY A 74 1.27 12.84 2.33
N THR A 75 2.11 12.27 1.46
CA THR A 75 3.30 12.97 0.94
C THR A 75 3.22 13.28 -0.56
N LEU A 76 2.56 12.45 -1.38
CA LEU A 76 2.33 12.74 -2.80
C LEU A 76 1.67 14.11 -3.06
N PRO A 77 0.64 14.54 -2.29
CA PRO A 77 -0.01 15.82 -2.54
C PRO A 77 0.94 17.01 -2.41
N LEU A 78 2.04 16.87 -1.66
CA LEU A 78 3.04 17.93 -1.48
C LEU A 78 3.80 18.24 -2.77
N ALA A 79 3.88 17.29 -3.72
CA ALA A 79 4.48 17.52 -5.04
C ALA A 79 3.67 18.47 -5.92
N LEU A 80 2.38 18.66 -5.61
CA LEU A 80 1.46 19.49 -6.40
C LEU A 80 1.52 20.98 -5.98
N PRO A 81 0.88 21.88 -6.74
CA PRO A 81 0.70 23.26 -6.31
C PRO A 81 -0.11 23.37 -5.02
N ARG A 82 0.29 24.26 -4.10
CA ARG A 82 -0.36 24.49 -2.78
C ARG A 82 -1.89 24.64 -2.85
N ARG A 83 -2.41 25.29 -3.90
CA ARG A 83 -3.86 25.49 -4.12
C ARG A 83 -4.62 24.17 -4.30
N GLN A 84 -3.93 23.10 -4.68
CA GLN A 84 -4.50 21.78 -4.94
C GLN A 84 -4.22 20.77 -3.82
N TRP A 85 -3.35 21.10 -2.85
CA TRP A 85 -2.94 20.17 -1.80
C TRP A 85 -4.14 19.52 -1.11
N LEU A 86 -5.07 20.30 -0.57
CA LEU A 86 -6.23 19.76 0.15
C LEU A 86 -7.05 18.79 -0.72
N ARG A 87 -7.28 19.11 -1.99
CA ARG A 87 -8.01 18.23 -2.92
C ARG A 87 -7.24 16.94 -3.20
N ALA A 88 -5.94 17.05 -3.43
CA ALA A 88 -5.07 15.90 -3.68
C ALA A 88 -4.93 15.02 -2.45
N PHE A 89 -4.84 15.61 -1.24
CA PHE A 89 -4.87 14.91 0.03
C PHE A 89 -6.18 14.15 0.21
N THR A 90 -7.33 14.79 0.00
CA THR A 90 -8.63 14.11 0.15
C THR A 90 -8.79 12.96 -0.84
N ILE A 91 -8.43 13.18 -2.11
CA ILE A 91 -8.51 12.12 -3.13
C ILE A 91 -7.55 10.98 -2.79
N GLY A 92 -6.29 11.29 -2.50
CA GLY A 92 -5.27 10.31 -2.15
C GLY A 92 -5.64 9.50 -0.91
N PHE A 93 -6.20 10.15 0.11
CA PHE A 93 -6.65 9.49 1.32
C PHE A 93 -7.86 8.58 1.08
N VAL A 94 -8.85 9.01 0.29
CA VAL A 94 -10.00 8.16 -0.10
C VAL A 94 -9.53 6.95 -0.91
N VAL A 95 -8.64 7.14 -1.88
CA VAL A 95 -8.06 6.04 -2.66
C VAL A 95 -7.28 5.07 -1.76
N TYR A 96 -6.51 5.59 -0.81
CA TYR A 96 -5.80 4.77 0.17
C TYR A 96 -6.77 3.97 1.03
N LEU A 97 -7.82 4.59 1.59
CA LEU A 97 -8.81 3.89 2.41
C LEU A 97 -9.54 2.80 1.62
N ALA A 98 -9.95 3.09 0.39
CA ALA A 98 -10.58 2.10 -0.48
C ALA A 98 -9.63 0.92 -0.76
N SER A 99 -8.36 1.21 -1.03
CA SER A 99 -7.34 0.20 -1.30
C SER A 99 -7.01 -0.62 -0.05
N ALA A 100 -6.87 0.01 1.12
CA ALA A 100 -6.63 -0.65 2.39
C ALA A 100 -7.82 -1.55 2.76
N ALA A 101 -9.05 -1.06 2.61
CA ALA A 101 -10.25 -1.86 2.83
C ALA A 101 -10.29 -3.09 1.91
N LEU A 102 -9.95 -2.92 0.62
CA LEU A 102 -9.86 -4.02 -0.32
C LEU A 102 -8.79 -5.05 0.07
N LEU A 103 -7.59 -4.60 0.47
CA LEU A 103 -6.51 -5.49 0.92
C LEU A 103 -6.91 -6.26 2.17
N ILE A 104 -7.47 -5.57 3.17
CA ILE A 104 -7.97 -6.18 4.42
C ILE A 104 -9.08 -7.18 4.11
N TYR A 105 -10.02 -6.84 3.24
CA TYR A 105 -11.08 -7.76 2.82
C TYR A 105 -10.52 -8.99 2.12
N SER A 106 -9.53 -8.81 1.23
CA SER A 106 -8.86 -9.90 0.53
C SER A 106 -8.09 -10.82 1.49
N ALA A 107 -7.54 -10.26 2.56
CA ALA A 107 -6.85 -11.00 3.61
C ALA A 107 -7.86 -11.77 4.48
N ALA A 108 -8.90 -11.09 4.96
CA ALA A 108 -9.89 -11.63 5.89
C ALA A 108 -10.76 -12.73 5.27
N THR A 109 -11.04 -12.66 3.96
CA THR A 109 -11.86 -13.65 3.28
C THR A 109 -11.04 -14.77 2.64
N MET A 110 -9.75 -14.88 2.97
CA MET A 110 -8.88 -15.90 2.36
C MET A 110 -9.32 -17.30 2.82
N PRO A 111 -9.59 -18.24 1.90
CA PRO A 111 -9.92 -19.60 2.29
C PRO A 111 -8.74 -20.24 3.02
N ASN A 112 -9.01 -20.91 4.15
CA ASN A 112 -8.02 -21.77 4.79
C ASN A 112 -7.62 -22.87 3.81
N ARG A 113 -6.41 -22.79 3.26
CA ARG A 113 -5.82 -23.83 2.41
C ARG A 113 -5.05 -24.77 3.33
N PRO A 114 -5.56 -25.97 3.64
CA PRO A 114 -4.77 -26.95 4.37
C PRO A 114 -3.52 -27.26 3.54
N PRO A 115 -2.37 -27.51 4.19
CA PRO A 115 -1.16 -27.91 3.49
C PRO A 115 -1.47 -29.11 2.58
N PRO A 116 -0.90 -29.18 1.35
CA PRO A 116 -1.24 -30.21 0.37
C PRO A 116 -0.98 -31.65 0.87
N CYS A 117 -0.10 -31.82 1.86
CA CYS A 117 0.18 -33.12 2.47
C CYS A 117 -0.65 -33.41 3.75
N ALA A 118 -1.50 -32.47 4.18
CA ALA A 118 -2.41 -32.65 5.32
C ALA A 118 -3.85 -33.02 4.88
N THR A 119 -4.11 -33.16 3.58
CA THR A 119 -5.41 -33.62 3.07
C THR A 119 -5.55 -35.13 3.22
N ASN A 120 -6.78 -35.63 3.38
CA ASN A 120 -7.07 -37.07 3.39
C ASN A 120 -8.08 -37.41 2.27
N PRO A 121 -7.67 -38.13 1.20
CA PRO A 121 -6.33 -38.67 0.96
C PRO A 121 -5.28 -37.59 0.64
N PRO A 122 -3.98 -37.85 0.90
CA PRO A 122 -2.90 -36.90 0.63
C PRO A 122 -2.74 -36.65 -0.86
N ALA A 123 -2.33 -35.43 -1.22
CA ALA A 123 -2.15 -35.06 -2.62
C ALA A 123 -1.11 -35.98 -3.31
N PRO A 124 -1.24 -36.28 -4.62
CA PRO A 124 -0.44 -37.32 -5.31
C PRO A 124 1.07 -37.12 -5.20
N HIS A 125 1.51 -35.87 -5.17
CA HIS A 125 2.92 -35.46 -5.04
C HIS A 125 3.48 -35.66 -3.62
N CYS A 126 2.63 -35.83 -2.60
CA CYS A 126 3.04 -36.13 -1.23
C CYS A 126 3.19 -37.64 -0.97
N LYS A 127 2.80 -38.53 -1.90
CA LYS A 127 2.94 -39.99 -1.74
C LYS A 127 4.39 -40.49 -1.82
N HIS A 128 5.31 -39.66 -2.32
CA HIS A 128 6.72 -39.99 -2.54
C HIS A 128 7.68 -39.02 -1.84
N ALA A 129 7.18 -38.18 -0.92
CA ALA A 129 8.05 -37.39 -0.06
C ALA A 129 8.80 -38.36 0.89
N PRO A 130 10.13 -38.23 1.04
CA PRO A 130 10.95 -39.12 1.86
C PRO A 130 10.56 -39.07 3.35
#